data_AF-A0A4R5M7H8-F1
#
_entry.id   AF-A0A4R5M7H8-F1
#
_cell.length_a   1.000
_cell.length_b   1.000
_cell.length_c   1.000
_cell.angle_alpha   90.00
_cell.angle_beta   90.00
_cell.angle_gamma   90.00
#
_symmetry.space_group_name_H-M   'P 1'
#
loop_
_entity.id
_entity.type
_entity.pdbx_description
1 polymer ?
#
loop_
_entity_poly.entity_id
_entity_poly.type
_entity_poly.pdbx_seq_one_letter_code
_entity_poly.pdbx_strand_id
1 'polypeptide(L)'
;MASHPDLAPVAPVAPVAGDQTWHADTPPGEARWFAGAAAAAAVATEGGNPLVAAANALLNLIPQIRYTVHHPNPAWLREHLANEIRQFEERARSAGATPEQIGAARYGLCTALDEAAALTPWGGAGDWSANSLLVAFHNETWGGEKFFELLNRLMQQPREQLNLLELLYYCLVLGFEGRYRVLDNGRAQLDDLRHTLARTIRGVRGDYDAALSAHWRDEIAREDPHRFGIPLWACAALTVLMGFGVYVGLDLALAGRSDKAFAMIGRLQIPSVRLQAAEPQAVRPVPPPRLAGFLAPEIAEGLVEVRDATDRSVIVLRGDGLFESGSATVIDRYQPTLARVAAALARVPGAVVVAGYTDNVPVHSARFPSNWDLSVERAQAVAAILAARLGDASRVRAEGRGATDPVAPNDSAANRARNRRVEITLLAAPPKLAAPGAGDAP
;
A
#
# COMPACT_ATOMS: atom_id res chain seq x y z
N MET A 1 45.35 -59.41 -72.18
CA MET A 1 45.91 -58.46 -71.19
C MET A 1 45.07 -58.58 -69.94
N ALA A 2 45.70 -59.07 -68.85
CA ALA A 2 45.24 -59.16 -67.44
C ALA A 2 43.87 -59.85 -67.19
N SER A 3 43.80 -61.13 -66.83
CA SER A 3 44.09 -61.73 -65.50
C SER A 3 43.23 -61.17 -64.36
N HIS A 4 41.98 -61.63 -64.26
CA HIS A 4 41.18 -61.63 -63.03
C HIS A 4 41.53 -62.87 -62.19
N PRO A 5 41.60 -62.75 -60.85
CA PRO A 5 41.22 -63.88 -60.01
C PRO A 5 40.28 -63.52 -58.83
N ASP A 6 39.30 -64.41 -58.67
CA ASP A 6 38.72 -64.99 -57.46
C ASP A 6 38.09 -64.12 -56.36
N LEU A 7 36.75 -64.15 -56.37
CA LEU A 7 35.85 -63.93 -55.24
C LEU A 7 35.59 -65.26 -54.52
N ALA A 8 35.98 -65.36 -53.25
CA ALA A 8 35.45 -66.35 -52.30
C ALA A 8 34.48 -65.64 -51.32
N PRO A 9 33.36 -66.28 -50.93
CA PRO A 9 32.30 -65.63 -50.16
C PRO A 9 32.64 -65.51 -48.67
N VAL A 10 32.51 -64.31 -48.10
CA VAL A 10 32.55 -64.07 -46.66
C VAL A 10 31.14 -64.25 -46.08
N ALA A 11 31.04 -65.10 -45.06
CA ALA A 11 29.81 -65.39 -44.33
C ALA A 11 29.27 -64.16 -43.56
N PRO A 12 27.94 -64.07 -43.32
CA PRO A 12 27.35 -62.94 -42.62
C PRO A 12 27.68 -62.98 -41.13
N VAL A 13 28.31 -61.91 -40.62
CA VAL A 13 28.48 -61.70 -39.17
C VAL A 13 27.20 -61.06 -38.63
N ALA A 14 26.58 -61.74 -37.66
CA ALA A 14 25.37 -61.34 -36.96
C ALA A 14 25.57 -60.05 -36.13
N PRO A 15 24.50 -59.29 -35.84
CA PRO A 15 24.59 -58.04 -35.09
C PRO A 15 24.90 -58.32 -33.61
N VAL A 16 25.99 -57.76 -33.11
CA VAL A 16 26.27 -57.73 -31.66
C VAL A 16 25.63 -56.47 -31.09
N ALA A 17 24.52 -56.67 -30.39
CA ALA A 17 23.97 -55.72 -29.43
C ALA A 17 24.67 -55.93 -28.07
N GLY A 18 24.97 -54.83 -27.38
CA GLY A 18 25.24 -54.83 -25.94
C GLY A 18 26.60 -54.27 -25.53
N ASP A 19 26.54 -53.09 -24.91
CA ASP A 19 27.38 -52.62 -23.79
C ASP A 19 28.73 -53.30 -23.56
N GLN A 20 29.81 -52.53 -23.75
CA GLN A 20 31.01 -52.62 -22.92
C GLN A 20 31.93 -51.39 -23.12
N THR A 21 31.81 -50.48 -22.15
CA THR A 21 32.87 -49.66 -21.54
C THR A 21 34.25 -49.65 -22.21
N TRP A 22 34.55 -48.58 -22.95
CA TRP A 22 35.92 -48.20 -23.31
C TRP A 22 36.52 -47.33 -22.19
N HIS A 23 37.04 -47.96 -21.14
CA HIS A 23 37.96 -47.34 -20.19
C HIS A 23 39.19 -48.24 -20.03
N ALA A 24 40.23 -47.95 -20.82
CA ALA A 24 41.64 -48.35 -20.67
C ALA A 24 42.35 -47.75 -21.90
N ASP A 25 43.20 -46.73 -21.86
CA ASP A 25 44.31 -46.47 -20.96
C ASP A 25 44.44 -44.96 -20.69
N THR A 26 43.85 -44.47 -19.60
CA THR A 26 44.13 -43.13 -19.08
C THR A 26 44.90 -43.31 -17.77
N PRO A 27 46.14 -42.81 -17.64
CA PRO A 27 46.85 -42.82 -16.36
C PRO A 27 45.96 -42.18 -15.26
N PRO A 28 45.88 -42.75 -14.05
CA PRO A 28 44.86 -42.40 -13.05
C PRO A 28 44.96 -40.96 -12.48
N GLY A 29 45.91 -40.17 -12.94
CA GLY A 29 46.04 -38.73 -12.63
C GLY A 29 45.60 -37.77 -13.74
N GLU A 30 45.49 -38.21 -15.00
CA GLU A 30 45.32 -37.33 -16.18
C GLU A 30 43.84 -37.04 -16.49
N ALA A 31 42.94 -37.98 -16.21
CA ALA A 31 41.49 -37.81 -16.43
C ALA A 31 40.85 -36.70 -15.57
N ARG A 32 41.47 -36.32 -14.45
CA ARG A 32 40.94 -35.30 -13.52
C ARG A 32 41.11 -33.86 -14.03
N TRP A 33 42.03 -33.60 -14.96
CA TRP A 33 42.29 -32.26 -15.47
C TRP A 33 41.23 -31.81 -16.50
N PHE A 34 40.58 -32.75 -17.19
CA PHE A 34 39.75 -32.46 -18.37
C PHE A 34 38.28 -32.85 -18.24
N ALA A 35 37.88 -33.62 -17.22
CA ALA A 35 36.49 -34.06 -17.02
C ALA A 35 35.47 -32.91 -16.88
N GLY A 36 35.91 -31.74 -16.38
CA GLY A 36 35.05 -30.55 -16.27
C GLY A 36 34.66 -29.90 -17.60
N ALA A 37 35.47 -30.07 -18.65
CA ALA A 37 35.24 -29.42 -19.95
C ALA A 37 34.11 -30.09 -20.76
N ALA A 38 33.96 -31.41 -20.64
CA ALA A 38 32.91 -32.17 -21.31
C ALA A 38 31.51 -31.85 -20.75
N ALA A 39 31.38 -31.69 -19.43
CA ALA A 39 30.13 -31.33 -18.78
C ALA A 39 29.68 -29.88 -19.10
N ALA A 40 30.63 -28.94 -19.24
CA ALA A 40 30.35 -27.56 -19.63
C ALA A 40 29.91 -27.41 -21.09
N ALA A 41 30.36 -28.30 -21.99
CA ALA A 41 29.96 -28.29 -23.40
C ALA A 41 28.50 -28.71 -23.62
N ALA A 42 27.94 -29.57 -22.76
CA ALA A 42 26.56 -30.06 -22.88
C ALA A 42 25.50 -29.02 -22.46
N VAL A 43 25.89 -27.98 -21.71
CA VAL A 43 24.98 -26.96 -21.15
C VAL A 43 24.86 -25.71 -22.05
N ALA A 44 25.69 -25.57 -23.09
CA ALA A 44 25.85 -24.32 -23.86
C ALA A 44 24.91 -24.18 -25.09
N THR A 45 23.86 -24.99 -25.23
CA THR A 45 23.05 -25.09 -26.46
C THR A 45 21.91 -24.07 -26.59
N GLU A 46 21.58 -23.28 -25.56
CA GLU A 46 20.48 -22.31 -25.65
C GLU A 46 21.01 -20.87 -25.60
N GLY A 47 21.31 -20.30 -26.78
CA GLY A 47 21.55 -18.85 -26.98
C GLY A 47 22.96 -18.43 -27.45
N GLY A 48 23.89 -19.38 -27.59
CA GLY A 48 25.29 -19.11 -27.98
C GLY A 48 25.60 -19.27 -29.48
N ASN A 49 26.82 -18.89 -29.87
CA ASN A 49 27.33 -19.19 -31.21
C ASN A 49 27.68 -20.69 -31.33
N PRO A 50 27.12 -21.41 -32.32
CA PRO A 50 27.25 -22.86 -32.44
C PRO A 50 28.68 -23.34 -32.67
N LEU A 51 29.51 -22.56 -33.40
CA LEU A 51 30.91 -22.92 -33.63
C LEU A 51 31.75 -22.76 -32.36
N VAL A 52 31.50 -21.70 -31.58
CA VAL A 52 32.17 -21.47 -30.30
C VAL A 52 31.77 -22.52 -29.28
N ALA A 53 30.47 -22.85 -29.21
CA ALA A 53 29.98 -23.91 -28.33
C ALA A 53 30.61 -25.27 -28.66
N ALA A 54 30.67 -25.62 -29.96
CA ALA A 54 31.34 -26.85 -30.41
C ALA A 54 32.85 -26.85 -30.10
N ALA A 55 33.51 -25.69 -30.16
CA ALA A 55 34.95 -25.55 -29.94
C ALA A 55 35.36 -25.34 -28.48
N ASN A 56 34.41 -25.27 -27.53
CA ASN A 56 34.67 -24.87 -26.14
C ASN A 56 35.77 -25.73 -25.47
N ALA A 57 35.78 -27.04 -25.71
CA ALA A 57 36.82 -27.93 -25.20
C ALA A 57 38.22 -27.51 -25.68
N LEU A 58 38.37 -27.25 -26.99
CA LEU A 58 39.64 -26.83 -27.59
C LEU A 58 40.05 -25.42 -27.12
N LEU A 59 39.11 -24.48 -27.02
CA LEU A 59 39.38 -23.12 -26.56
C LEU A 59 39.89 -23.09 -25.11
N ASN A 60 39.33 -23.91 -24.22
CA ASN A 60 39.77 -24.00 -22.83
C ASN A 60 41.18 -24.61 -22.69
N LEU A 61 41.62 -25.42 -23.67
CA LEU A 61 42.96 -26.00 -23.68
C LEU A 61 44.04 -24.99 -24.10
N ILE A 62 43.72 -23.97 -24.90
CA ILE A 62 44.69 -22.96 -25.37
C ILE A 62 45.48 -22.32 -24.21
N PRO A 63 44.83 -21.70 -23.20
CA PRO A 63 45.56 -21.10 -22.08
C PRO A 63 46.25 -22.15 -21.21
N GLN A 64 45.64 -23.32 -21.01
CA GLN A 64 46.23 -24.39 -20.20
C GLN A 64 47.57 -24.87 -20.79
N ILE A 65 47.60 -25.12 -22.11
CA ILE A 65 48.81 -25.51 -22.83
C ILE A 65 49.86 -24.41 -22.70
N ARG A 66 49.48 -23.15 -22.95
CA ARG A 66 50.40 -22.00 -22.91
C ARG A 66 51.12 -21.83 -21.57
N TYR A 67 50.43 -22.09 -20.46
CA TYR A 67 51.01 -21.96 -19.10
C TYR A 67 51.66 -23.26 -18.60
N THR A 68 51.61 -24.34 -19.37
CA THR A 68 52.24 -25.62 -19.01
C THR A 68 53.74 -25.56 -19.30
N VAL A 69 54.55 -25.38 -18.25
CA VAL A 69 56.02 -25.30 -18.36
C VAL A 69 56.65 -26.66 -18.69
N HIS A 70 56.04 -27.76 -18.23
CA HIS A 70 56.51 -29.12 -18.46
C HIS A 70 55.32 -30.05 -18.73
N HIS A 71 55.40 -30.84 -19.80
CA HIS A 71 54.37 -31.82 -20.13
C HIS A 71 55.02 -33.21 -20.27
N PRO A 72 54.54 -34.23 -19.54
CA PRO A 72 55.19 -35.55 -19.50
C PRO A 72 55.13 -36.31 -20.83
N ASN A 73 54.09 -36.08 -21.64
CA ASN A 73 53.94 -36.73 -22.95
C ASN A 73 53.32 -35.80 -24.01
N PRO A 74 54.11 -34.96 -24.71
CA PRO A 74 53.60 -34.07 -25.75
C PRO A 74 52.95 -34.80 -26.93
N ALA A 75 53.41 -36.01 -27.26
CA ALA A 75 52.86 -36.78 -28.37
C ALA A 75 51.40 -37.22 -28.08
N TRP A 76 51.12 -37.67 -26.87
CA TRP A 76 49.77 -37.99 -26.43
C TRP A 76 48.86 -36.76 -26.44
N LEU A 77 49.33 -35.60 -25.97
CA LEU A 77 48.56 -34.36 -26.00
C LEU A 77 48.15 -33.98 -27.42
N ARG A 78 49.07 -34.13 -28.38
CA ARG A 78 48.76 -33.90 -29.80
C ARG A 78 47.68 -34.85 -30.31
N GLU A 79 47.79 -36.15 -30.02
CA GLU A 79 46.78 -37.13 -30.42
C GLU A 79 45.41 -36.83 -29.80
N HIS A 80 45.41 -36.43 -28.53
CA HIS A 80 44.21 -35.98 -27.83
C HIS A 80 43.58 -34.74 -28.52
N LEU A 81 44.37 -33.72 -28.82
CA LEU A 81 43.90 -32.52 -29.53
C LEU A 81 43.39 -32.86 -30.94
N ALA A 82 44.05 -33.77 -31.65
CA ALA A 82 43.59 -34.23 -32.96
C ALA A 82 42.24 -34.96 -32.87
N ASN A 83 42.03 -35.75 -31.82
CA ASN A 83 40.73 -36.38 -31.57
C ASN A 83 39.66 -35.34 -31.20
N GLU A 84 39.97 -34.36 -30.36
CA GLU A 84 39.05 -33.28 -30.00
C GLU A 84 38.68 -32.39 -31.21
N ILE A 85 39.61 -32.18 -32.15
CA ILE A 85 39.32 -31.52 -33.43
C ILE A 85 38.30 -32.31 -34.25
N ARG A 86 38.44 -33.64 -34.35
CA ARG A 86 37.46 -34.49 -35.05
C ARG A 86 36.08 -34.42 -34.37
N GLN A 87 36.05 -34.48 -33.04
CA GLN A 87 34.80 -34.32 -32.28
C GLN A 87 34.20 -32.92 -32.44
N PHE A 88 35.03 -31.87 -32.55
CA PHE A 88 34.57 -30.52 -32.87
C PHE A 88 33.87 -30.49 -34.23
N GLU A 89 34.42 -31.12 -35.27
CA GLU A 89 33.77 -31.16 -36.60
C GLU A 89 32.40 -31.84 -36.56
N GLU A 90 32.28 -32.94 -35.82
CA GLU A 90 31.01 -33.65 -35.63
C GLU A 90 29.99 -32.79 -34.90
N ARG A 91 30.40 -32.14 -33.79
CA ARG A 91 29.57 -31.19 -33.03
C ARG A 91 29.12 -30.02 -33.90
N ALA A 92 30.05 -29.37 -34.61
CA ALA A 92 29.76 -28.24 -35.48
C ALA A 92 28.80 -28.62 -36.63
N ARG A 93 28.97 -29.81 -37.21
CA ARG A 93 28.07 -30.35 -38.24
C ARG A 93 26.67 -30.59 -37.70
N SER A 94 26.55 -31.18 -36.50
CA SER A 94 25.26 -31.41 -35.84
C SER A 94 24.55 -30.10 -35.47
N ALA A 95 25.30 -29.03 -35.20
CA ALA A 95 24.80 -27.68 -34.93
C ALA A 95 24.46 -26.87 -36.21
N GLY A 96 24.53 -27.49 -37.40
CA GLY A 96 24.13 -26.87 -38.66
C GLY A 96 25.19 -25.99 -39.34
N ALA A 97 26.46 -26.05 -38.93
CA ALA A 97 27.53 -25.32 -39.59
C ALA A 97 27.85 -25.88 -40.99
N THR A 98 28.17 -25.00 -41.94
CA THR A 98 28.52 -25.44 -43.31
C THR A 98 29.92 -26.08 -43.35
N PRO A 99 30.22 -26.96 -44.33
CA PRO A 99 31.55 -27.55 -44.47
C PRO A 99 32.67 -26.51 -44.60
N GLU A 100 32.40 -25.38 -45.26
CA GLU A 100 33.33 -24.26 -45.39
C GLU A 100 33.61 -23.61 -44.03
N GLN A 101 32.57 -23.40 -43.22
CA GLN A 101 32.71 -22.87 -41.86
C GLN A 101 33.48 -23.82 -40.96
N ILE A 102 33.20 -25.12 -41.03
CA ILE A 102 33.92 -26.14 -40.26
C ILE A 102 35.41 -26.15 -40.65
N GLY A 103 35.72 -26.10 -41.94
CA GLY A 103 37.10 -26.06 -42.44
C GLY A 103 37.87 -24.82 -41.99
N ALA A 104 37.24 -23.64 -42.07
CA ALA A 104 37.83 -22.38 -41.61
C ALA A 104 38.02 -22.33 -40.09
N ALA A 105 37.05 -22.84 -39.32
CA ALA A 105 37.11 -22.93 -37.87
C ALA A 105 38.23 -23.88 -37.41
N ARG A 106 38.30 -25.07 -38.02
CA ARG A 106 39.37 -26.04 -37.76
C ARG A 106 40.74 -25.45 -38.02
N TYR A 107 40.91 -24.76 -39.15
CA TYR A 107 42.16 -24.06 -39.48
C TYR A 107 42.58 -23.08 -38.37
N GLY A 108 41.64 -22.22 -37.93
CA GLY A 108 41.88 -21.24 -36.87
C GLY A 108 42.25 -21.89 -35.54
N LEU A 109 41.56 -22.96 -35.16
CA LEU A 109 41.80 -23.70 -33.91
C LEU A 109 43.15 -24.43 -33.94
N CYS A 110 43.47 -25.16 -35.01
CA CYS A 110 44.78 -25.81 -35.18
C CYS A 110 45.92 -24.80 -35.06
N THR A 111 45.79 -23.66 -35.75
CA THR A 111 46.81 -22.60 -35.73
C THR A 111 47.01 -22.03 -34.33
N ALA A 112 45.92 -21.76 -33.60
CA ALA A 112 46.00 -21.21 -32.25
C ALA A 112 46.56 -22.20 -31.22
N LEU A 113 46.18 -23.47 -31.31
CA LEU A 113 46.69 -24.54 -30.44
C LEU A 113 48.16 -24.84 -30.70
N ASP A 114 48.55 -24.90 -31.98
CA ASP A 114 49.95 -25.11 -32.36
C ASP A 114 50.85 -23.96 -31.88
N GLU A 115 50.40 -22.71 -31.99
CA GLU A 115 51.14 -21.57 -31.44
C GLU A 115 51.23 -21.63 -29.92
N ALA A 116 50.14 -21.96 -29.23
CA ALA A 116 50.14 -22.09 -27.77
C ALA A 116 51.17 -23.13 -27.30
N ALA A 117 51.25 -24.28 -27.99
CA ALA A 117 52.24 -25.31 -27.70
C ALA A 117 53.67 -24.86 -28.08
N ALA A 118 53.86 -24.23 -29.23
CA ALA A 118 55.16 -23.76 -29.71
C ALA A 118 55.79 -22.69 -28.80
N LEU A 119 54.98 -21.93 -28.05
CA LEU A 119 55.44 -20.94 -27.08
C LEU A 119 55.89 -21.55 -25.73
N THR A 120 55.68 -22.85 -25.52
CA THR A 120 56.16 -23.55 -24.32
C THR A 120 57.60 -24.06 -24.49
N PRO A 121 58.34 -24.29 -23.38
CA PRO A 121 59.69 -24.86 -23.45
C PRO A 121 59.77 -26.24 -24.11
N TRP A 122 58.72 -27.07 -23.97
CA TRP A 122 58.67 -28.42 -24.53
C TRP A 122 58.17 -28.47 -25.98
N GLY A 123 57.33 -27.53 -26.40
CA GLY A 123 56.84 -27.47 -27.78
C GLY A 123 57.80 -26.76 -28.74
N GLY A 124 58.51 -25.72 -28.28
CA GLY A 124 59.45 -24.96 -29.11
C GLY A 124 60.76 -25.69 -29.41
N ALA A 125 61.20 -26.60 -28.53
CA ALA A 125 62.43 -27.37 -28.67
C ALA A 125 62.22 -28.85 -29.07
N GLY A 126 60.96 -29.29 -29.24
CA GLY A 126 60.59 -30.70 -29.46
C GLY A 126 59.93 -31.01 -30.80
N ASP A 127 59.50 -32.26 -30.96
CA ASP A 127 58.89 -32.84 -32.18
C ASP A 127 57.52 -32.26 -32.58
N TRP A 128 57.00 -31.29 -31.81
CA TRP A 128 55.70 -30.66 -32.06
C TRP A 128 55.66 -29.91 -33.39
N SER A 129 56.71 -29.16 -33.72
CA SER A 129 56.78 -28.35 -34.94
C SER A 129 56.74 -29.19 -36.23
N ALA A 130 57.34 -30.39 -36.21
CA ALA A 130 57.37 -31.30 -37.36
C ALA A 130 56.03 -32.04 -37.59
N ASN A 131 55.22 -32.16 -36.54
CA ASN A 131 53.97 -32.92 -36.54
C ASN A 131 52.84 -32.08 -35.94
N SER A 132 52.74 -30.83 -36.35
CA SER A 132 51.75 -29.90 -35.80
C SER A 132 50.34 -30.30 -36.21
N LEU A 133 49.32 -29.82 -35.50
CA LEU A 133 47.91 -30.07 -35.85
C LEU A 133 47.58 -29.48 -37.23
N LEU A 134 48.12 -28.30 -37.54
CA LEU A 134 47.96 -27.67 -38.84
C LEU A 134 48.56 -28.51 -39.98
N VAL A 135 49.72 -29.13 -39.76
CA VAL A 135 50.31 -30.05 -40.72
C VAL A 135 49.43 -31.28 -40.90
N ALA A 136 48.94 -31.87 -39.81
CA ALA A 136 48.11 -33.07 -39.85
C ALA A 136 46.76 -32.88 -40.55
N PHE A 137 46.10 -31.73 -40.38
CA PHE A 137 44.75 -31.49 -40.90
C PHE A 137 44.70 -30.66 -42.18
N HIS A 138 45.70 -29.81 -42.42
CA HIS A 138 45.72 -28.87 -43.54
C HIS A 138 46.98 -28.97 -44.41
N ASN A 139 47.95 -29.85 -44.05
CA ASN A 139 49.23 -29.99 -44.74
C ASN A 139 49.99 -28.66 -44.87
N GLU A 140 49.89 -27.81 -43.85
CA GLU A 140 50.53 -26.50 -43.78
C GLU A 140 51.33 -26.35 -42.48
N THR A 141 52.53 -25.79 -42.59
CA THR A 141 53.46 -25.58 -41.46
C THR A 141 53.42 -24.16 -40.88
N TRP A 142 52.81 -23.21 -41.59
CA TRP A 142 52.79 -21.81 -41.18
C TRP A 142 51.39 -21.19 -41.34
N GLY A 143 50.61 -21.21 -40.26
CA GLY A 143 49.26 -20.66 -40.22
C GLY A 143 49.15 -19.21 -39.74
N GLY A 144 50.24 -18.67 -39.16
CA GLY A 144 50.23 -17.37 -38.46
C GLY A 144 49.93 -16.16 -39.34
N GLU A 145 50.15 -16.23 -40.66
CA GLU A 145 49.75 -15.17 -41.61
C GLU A 145 48.38 -15.44 -42.23
N LYS A 146 48.17 -16.66 -42.75
CA LYS A 146 46.92 -17.10 -43.38
C LYS A 146 45.72 -17.02 -42.45
N PHE A 147 45.90 -17.16 -41.13
CA PHE A 147 44.87 -16.89 -40.15
C PHE A 147 44.31 -15.47 -40.31
N PHE A 148 45.18 -14.46 -40.46
CA PHE A 148 44.76 -13.07 -40.62
C PHE A 148 44.26 -12.76 -42.02
N GLU A 149 44.73 -13.46 -43.06
CA GLU A 149 44.13 -13.40 -44.39
C GLU A 149 42.69 -13.93 -44.39
N LEU A 150 42.46 -15.07 -43.74
CA LEU A 150 41.14 -15.62 -43.51
C LEU A 150 40.27 -14.64 -42.72
N LEU A 151 40.78 -14.11 -41.61
CA LEU A 151 40.06 -13.12 -40.81
C LEU A 151 39.66 -11.90 -41.64
N ASN A 152 40.59 -11.33 -42.41
CA ASN A 152 40.31 -10.19 -43.27
C ASN A 152 39.26 -10.49 -44.34
N ARG A 153 39.28 -11.69 -44.93
CA ARG A 153 38.25 -12.15 -45.87
C ARG A 153 36.88 -12.22 -45.20
N LEU A 154 36.80 -12.81 -44.00
CA LEU A 154 35.55 -12.96 -43.25
C LEU A 154 34.99 -11.60 -42.80
N MET A 155 35.85 -10.63 -42.47
CA MET A 155 35.44 -9.27 -42.12
C MET A 155 34.76 -8.52 -43.27
N GLN A 156 34.90 -8.96 -44.53
CA GLN A 156 34.19 -8.35 -45.67
C GLN A 156 32.68 -8.67 -45.64
N GLN A 157 32.28 -9.78 -45.01
CA GLN A 157 30.90 -10.23 -44.90
C GLN A 157 30.54 -10.58 -43.45
N PRO A 158 30.57 -9.61 -42.52
CA PRO A 158 30.54 -9.89 -41.09
C PRO A 158 29.17 -10.40 -40.60
N ARG A 159 28.08 -10.13 -41.35
CA ARG A 159 26.74 -10.66 -41.07
C ARG A 159 26.62 -12.15 -41.34
N GLU A 160 27.20 -12.63 -42.44
CA GLU A 160 27.15 -14.04 -42.85
C GLU A 160 28.18 -14.88 -42.08
N GLN A 161 29.33 -14.27 -41.77
CA GLN A 161 30.46 -14.94 -41.14
C GLN A 161 30.57 -14.70 -39.63
N LEU A 162 29.50 -14.21 -38.99
CA LEU A 162 29.48 -13.81 -37.57
C LEU A 162 30.03 -14.92 -36.67
N ASN A 163 29.57 -16.16 -36.88
CA ASN A 163 29.95 -17.29 -36.04
C ASN A 163 31.46 -17.60 -36.10
N LEU A 164 32.07 -17.47 -37.28
CA LEU A 164 33.50 -17.66 -37.46
C LEU A 164 34.30 -16.48 -36.88
N LEU A 165 33.85 -15.25 -37.12
CA LEU A 165 34.52 -14.05 -36.60
C LEU A 165 34.61 -14.09 -35.08
N GLU A 166 33.54 -14.51 -34.40
CA GLU A 166 33.52 -14.71 -32.95
C GLU A 166 34.50 -15.81 -32.50
N LEU A 167 34.55 -16.96 -33.19
CA LEU A 167 35.50 -18.02 -32.86
C LEU A 167 36.95 -17.54 -32.98
N LEU A 168 37.29 -16.88 -34.09
CA LEU A 168 38.63 -16.33 -34.30
C LEU A 168 38.95 -15.22 -33.29
N TYR A 169 37.96 -14.40 -32.91
CA TYR A 169 38.10 -13.42 -31.84
C TYR A 169 38.46 -14.08 -30.50
N TYR A 170 37.80 -15.19 -30.13
CA TYR A 170 38.17 -15.94 -28.93
C TYR A 170 39.61 -16.46 -28.99
N CYS A 171 40.07 -16.99 -30.12
CA CYS A 171 41.48 -17.38 -30.29
C CYS A 171 42.45 -16.21 -30.01
N LEU A 172 42.15 -15.01 -30.53
CA LEU A 172 42.96 -13.80 -30.30
C LEU A 172 42.95 -13.36 -28.83
N VAL A 173 41.79 -13.40 -28.17
CA VAL A 173 41.66 -13.03 -26.75
C VAL A 173 42.37 -14.03 -25.84
N LEU A 174 42.40 -15.32 -26.22
CA LEU A 174 43.13 -16.38 -25.53
C LEU A 174 44.64 -16.36 -25.79
N GLY A 175 45.13 -15.35 -26.51
CA GLY A 175 46.56 -15.04 -26.64
C GLY A 175 47.20 -15.43 -27.97
N PHE A 176 46.42 -15.79 -28.99
CA PHE A 176 46.97 -15.98 -30.33
C PHE A 176 47.51 -14.66 -30.91
N GLU A 177 48.78 -14.65 -31.32
CA GLU A 177 49.49 -13.48 -31.87
C GLU A 177 49.83 -13.65 -33.35
N GLY A 178 50.14 -14.87 -33.80
CA GLY A 178 50.53 -15.17 -35.17
C GLY A 178 51.66 -14.27 -35.68
N ARG A 179 51.49 -13.72 -36.89
CA ARG A 179 52.48 -12.81 -37.51
C ARG A 179 52.80 -11.56 -36.69
N TYR A 180 51.91 -11.11 -35.80
CA TYR A 180 52.11 -9.89 -35.01
C TYR A 180 53.14 -10.05 -33.90
N ARG A 181 53.56 -11.28 -33.59
CA ARG A 181 54.62 -11.54 -32.61
C ARG A 181 56.00 -11.04 -33.06
N VAL A 182 56.26 -11.06 -34.38
CA VAL A 182 57.57 -10.73 -34.97
C VAL A 182 57.61 -9.34 -35.62
N LEU A 183 56.48 -8.65 -35.71
CA LEU A 183 56.40 -7.32 -36.30
C LEU A 183 56.79 -6.23 -35.29
N ASP A 184 57.46 -5.19 -35.79
CA ASP A 184 57.67 -3.95 -35.03
C ASP A 184 56.33 -3.31 -34.68
N ASN A 185 56.13 -2.98 -33.40
CA ASN A 185 54.85 -2.50 -32.86
C ASN A 185 53.67 -3.48 -33.09
N GLY A 186 53.94 -4.78 -33.28
CA GLY A 186 52.92 -5.77 -33.63
C GLY A 186 51.85 -5.97 -32.54
N ARG A 187 52.20 -5.88 -31.26
CA ARG A 187 51.22 -5.98 -30.15
C ARG A 187 50.16 -4.89 -30.18
N ALA A 188 50.56 -3.64 -30.43
CA ALA A 188 49.60 -2.54 -30.55
C ALA A 188 48.66 -2.73 -31.75
N GLN A 189 49.20 -3.15 -32.89
CA GLN A 189 48.40 -3.46 -34.08
C GLN A 189 47.42 -4.63 -33.84
N LEU A 190 47.86 -5.66 -33.10
CA LEU A 190 47.02 -6.79 -32.73
C LEU A 190 45.89 -6.36 -31.79
N ASP A 191 46.18 -5.50 -30.81
CA ASP A 191 45.18 -4.94 -29.91
C ASP A 191 44.17 -4.06 -30.67
N ASP A 192 44.61 -3.22 -31.59
CA ASP A 192 43.73 -2.42 -32.45
C ASP A 192 42.82 -3.30 -33.31
N LEU A 193 43.36 -4.39 -33.85
CA LEU A 193 42.62 -5.39 -34.61
C LEU A 193 41.59 -6.11 -33.72
N ARG A 194 41.93 -6.50 -32.49
CA ARG A 194 41.01 -7.09 -31.51
C ARG A 194 39.85 -6.15 -31.19
N HIS A 195 40.13 -4.87 -30.94
CA HIS A 195 39.10 -3.86 -30.68
C HIS A 195 38.18 -3.63 -31.89
N THR A 196 38.76 -3.60 -33.10
CA THR A 196 38.01 -3.45 -34.34
C THR A 196 37.11 -4.65 -34.59
N LEU A 197 37.64 -5.87 -34.45
CA LEU A 197 36.87 -7.10 -34.57
C LEU A 197 35.74 -7.17 -33.54
N ALA A 198 36.01 -6.84 -32.27
CA ALA A 198 35.00 -6.80 -31.22
C ALA A 198 33.87 -5.81 -31.54
N ARG A 199 34.20 -4.60 -32.04
CA ARG A 199 33.19 -3.61 -32.46
C ARG A 199 32.36 -4.11 -33.65
N THR A 200 32.99 -4.75 -34.63
CA THR A 200 32.29 -5.32 -35.79
C THR A 200 31.33 -6.43 -35.36
N ILE A 201 31.77 -7.35 -34.49
CA ILE A 201 30.93 -8.43 -33.95
C ILE A 201 29.75 -7.83 -33.17
N ARG A 202 30.01 -6.89 -32.24
CA ARG A 202 28.94 -6.22 -31.47
C ARG A 202 27.95 -5.49 -32.37
N GLY A 203 28.45 -4.76 -33.37
CA GLY A 203 27.60 -4.03 -34.31
C GLY A 203 26.70 -4.92 -35.17
N VAL A 204 27.13 -6.16 -35.46
CA VAL A 204 26.31 -7.14 -36.20
C VAL A 204 25.35 -7.90 -35.29
N ARG A 205 25.82 -8.32 -34.11
CA ARG A 205 25.02 -9.11 -33.15
C ARG A 205 23.93 -8.26 -32.47
N GLY A 206 24.11 -6.94 -32.44
CA GLY A 206 23.29 -5.99 -31.69
C GLY A 206 23.85 -5.78 -30.29
N ASP A 207 23.52 -4.62 -29.69
CA ASP A 207 23.82 -4.35 -28.29
C ASP A 207 23.06 -5.35 -27.42
N TYR A 208 23.78 -6.28 -26.82
CA TYR A 208 23.28 -7.08 -25.73
C TYR A 208 23.64 -6.40 -24.42
N ASP A 209 22.64 -5.85 -23.74
CA ASP A 209 22.48 -6.20 -22.33
C ASP A 209 21.79 -7.57 -22.29
N ALA A 210 22.57 -8.61 -22.62
CA ALA A 210 22.21 -9.97 -22.24
C ALA A 210 22.33 -9.97 -20.73
N ALA A 211 21.22 -9.70 -20.08
CA ALA A 211 21.05 -9.93 -18.68
C ALA A 211 21.77 -11.23 -18.28
N LEU A 212 22.72 -11.12 -17.37
CA LEU A 212 23.64 -12.20 -16.96
C LEU A 212 22.92 -13.43 -16.36
N SER A 213 21.59 -13.36 -16.25
CA SER A 213 20.69 -14.42 -15.83
C SER A 213 19.51 -14.46 -16.80
N ALA A 214 19.16 -15.67 -17.27
CA ALA A 214 17.93 -15.90 -18.03
C ALA A 214 16.67 -15.45 -17.27
N HIS A 215 16.78 -15.35 -15.93
CA HIS A 215 15.80 -14.84 -15.00
C HIS A 215 16.39 -13.64 -14.22
N TRP A 216 17.09 -12.70 -14.86
CA TRP A 216 17.66 -11.53 -14.15
C TRP A 216 16.59 -10.64 -13.53
N ARG A 217 15.44 -10.60 -14.19
CA ARG A 217 14.19 -10.43 -13.51
C ARG A 217 13.97 -11.76 -12.85
N ASP A 218 14.41 -11.86 -11.60
CA ASP A 218 13.51 -12.46 -10.65
C ASP A 218 12.12 -11.90 -11.05
N GLU A 219 11.09 -12.72 -11.14
CA GLU A 219 9.87 -12.26 -10.49
C GLU A 219 10.42 -11.91 -9.13
N ILE A 220 10.81 -10.62 -8.91
CA ILE A 220 11.24 -10.09 -7.63
C ILE A 220 10.17 -10.72 -6.81
N ALA A 221 10.53 -11.77 -6.04
CA ALA A 221 9.57 -12.46 -5.20
C ALA A 221 9.04 -11.25 -4.51
N ARG A 222 7.81 -10.82 -4.89
CA ARG A 222 7.37 -9.50 -4.49
C ARG A 222 7.55 -9.73 -3.02
N GLU A 223 8.47 -9.00 -2.40
CA GLU A 223 8.32 -8.78 -1.00
C GLU A 223 7.00 -8.08 -1.09
N ASP A 224 5.92 -8.87 -1.02
CA ASP A 224 4.59 -8.39 -0.84
C ASP A 224 4.90 -7.53 0.34
N PRO A 225 4.81 -6.20 0.18
CA PRO A 225 4.94 -5.38 1.33
C PRO A 225 3.61 -5.57 2.05
N HIS A 226 3.37 -6.79 2.55
CA HIS A 226 3.07 -7.09 3.93
C HIS A 226 4.12 -6.48 4.89
N ARG A 227 4.71 -5.31 4.55
CA ARG A 227 4.55 -4.17 5.42
C ARG A 227 3.06 -4.03 5.70
N PHE A 228 2.61 -4.74 6.73
CA PHE A 228 1.43 -4.41 7.50
C PHE A 228 1.66 -3.04 8.15
N GLY A 229 1.92 -2.01 7.34
CA GLY A 229 1.93 -0.63 7.72
C GLY A 229 0.50 -0.21 7.61
N ILE A 230 -0.19 -0.13 8.76
CA ILE A 230 -1.50 0.47 8.85
C ILE A 230 -1.44 1.77 8.04
N PRO A 231 -2.24 1.91 6.96
CA PRO A 231 -2.06 3.03 6.07
C PRO A 231 -2.30 4.32 6.84
N LEU A 232 -1.58 5.39 6.51
CA LEU A 232 -1.65 6.65 7.26
C LEU A 232 -3.09 7.18 7.39
N TRP A 233 -3.94 6.91 6.39
CA TRP A 233 -5.37 7.24 6.46
C TRP A 233 -6.12 6.45 7.53
N ALA A 234 -5.76 5.19 7.80
CA ALA A 234 -6.38 4.37 8.84
C ALA A 234 -5.92 4.82 10.23
N CYS A 235 -4.64 5.21 10.39
CA CYS A 235 -4.17 5.87 11.61
C CYS A 235 -4.88 7.21 11.84
N ALA A 236 -5.07 8.01 10.79
CA ALA A 236 -5.80 9.28 10.87
C ALA A 236 -7.28 9.05 11.21
N ALA A 237 -7.94 8.07 10.58
CA ALA A 237 -9.32 7.70 10.86
C ALA A 237 -9.49 7.21 12.30
N LEU A 238 -8.58 6.37 12.80
CA LEU A 238 -8.58 5.91 14.19
C LEU A 238 -8.38 7.07 15.17
N THR A 239 -7.49 8.01 14.86
CA THR A 239 -7.25 9.20 15.69
C THR A 239 -8.50 10.08 15.75
N VAL A 240 -9.18 10.30 14.62
CA VAL A 240 -10.45 11.05 14.58
C VAL A 240 -11.54 10.31 15.35
N LEU A 241 -11.65 8.99 15.18
CA LEU A 241 -12.64 8.18 15.89
C LEU A 241 -12.40 8.17 17.40
N MET A 242 -11.15 8.08 17.83
CA MET A 242 -10.77 8.16 19.24
C MET A 242 -11.05 9.56 19.80
N GLY A 243 -10.72 10.62 19.06
CA GLY A 243 -11.05 12.00 19.43
C GLY A 243 -12.56 12.24 19.56
N PHE A 244 -13.35 11.71 18.62
CA PHE A 244 -14.81 11.77 18.67
C PHE A 244 -15.37 11.00 19.87
N GLY A 245 -14.84 9.80 20.16
CA GLY A 245 -15.21 9.02 21.33
C GLY A 245 -14.91 9.74 22.65
N VAL A 246 -13.73 10.37 22.76
CA VAL A 246 -13.36 11.20 23.92
C VAL A 246 -14.29 12.40 24.06
N TYR A 247 -14.60 13.09 22.96
CA TYR A 247 -15.53 14.22 22.96
C TYR A 247 -16.92 13.80 23.46
N VAL A 248 -17.51 12.74 22.90
CA VAL A 248 -18.81 12.22 23.33
C VAL A 248 -18.78 11.77 24.80
N GLY A 249 -17.71 11.11 25.23
CA GLY A 249 -17.53 10.70 26.62
C GLY A 249 -17.46 11.90 27.58
N LEU A 250 -16.72 12.95 27.22
CA LEU A 250 -16.64 14.18 27.99
C LEU A 250 -17.97 14.94 28.02
N ASP A 251 -18.70 14.99 26.91
CA ASP A 251 -20.01 15.64 26.82
C ASP A 251 -21.05 14.94 27.72
N LEU A 252 -21.13 13.61 27.66
CA LEU A 252 -22.00 12.82 28.55
C LEU A 252 -21.60 12.97 30.02
N ALA A 253 -20.30 12.96 30.32
CA ALA A 253 -19.81 13.18 31.68
C ALA A 253 -20.11 14.59 32.20
N LEU A 254 -20.00 15.61 31.34
CA LEU A 254 -20.33 16.99 31.65
C LEU A 254 -21.82 17.14 31.89
N ALA A 255 -22.67 16.62 31.02
CA ALA A 255 -24.12 16.65 31.17
C ALA A 255 -24.57 16.05 32.52
N GLY A 256 -24.03 14.87 32.87
CA GLY A 256 -24.32 14.25 34.17
C GLY A 256 -23.82 15.05 35.38
N ARG A 257 -22.70 15.79 35.26
CA ARG A 257 -22.21 16.70 36.31
C ARG A 257 -23.05 17.96 36.41
N SER A 258 -23.45 18.53 35.27
CA SER A 258 -24.31 19.71 35.18
C SER A 258 -25.66 19.45 35.83
N ASP A 259 -26.33 18.33 35.52
CA ASP A 259 -27.61 17.96 36.14
C ASP A 259 -27.50 17.88 37.67
N LYS A 260 -26.40 17.32 38.20
CA LYS A 260 -26.16 17.28 39.65
C LYS A 260 -25.96 18.68 40.24
N ALA A 261 -25.16 19.52 39.59
CA ALA A 261 -24.90 20.89 40.05
C ALA A 261 -26.19 21.74 40.05
N PHE A 262 -26.98 21.67 38.99
CA PHE A 262 -28.26 22.38 38.91
C PHE A 262 -29.27 21.86 39.94
N ALA A 263 -29.31 20.54 40.18
CA ALA A 263 -30.13 19.98 41.25
C ALA A 263 -29.71 20.46 42.65
N MET A 264 -28.41 20.69 42.89
CA MET A 264 -27.92 21.29 44.14
C MET A 264 -28.34 22.77 44.27
N ILE A 265 -28.20 23.56 43.20
CA ILE A 265 -28.65 24.96 43.19
C ILE A 265 -30.15 25.06 43.42
N GLY A 266 -30.95 24.20 42.78
CA GLY A 266 -32.40 24.16 42.98
C GLY A 266 -32.81 23.84 44.43
N ARG A 267 -31.97 23.13 45.19
CA ARG A 267 -32.19 22.85 46.62
C ARG A 267 -31.78 23.99 47.54
N LEU A 268 -31.06 25.01 47.05
CA LEU A 268 -30.71 26.16 47.87
C LEU A 268 -31.97 26.92 48.21
N GLN A 269 -32.42 26.80 49.46
CA GLN A 269 -33.40 27.71 50.02
C GLN A 269 -32.72 29.06 50.21
N ILE A 270 -32.91 29.97 49.25
CA ILE A 270 -32.47 31.35 49.40
C ILE A 270 -33.19 31.88 50.65
N PRO A 271 -32.46 32.35 51.69
CA PRO A 271 -33.09 32.99 52.81
C PRO A 271 -33.87 34.17 52.24
N SER A 272 -35.20 34.10 52.29
CA SER A 272 -36.02 35.25 51.99
C SER A 272 -35.65 36.29 53.04
N VAL A 273 -34.87 37.30 52.63
CA VAL A 273 -34.70 38.49 53.43
C VAL A 273 -36.09 39.05 53.59
N ARG A 274 -36.74 38.73 54.72
CA ARG A 274 -37.85 39.50 55.22
C ARG A 274 -37.25 40.86 55.50
N LEU A 275 -37.27 41.73 54.50
CA LEU A 275 -37.36 43.16 54.76
C LEU A 275 -38.49 43.27 55.77
N GLN A 276 -38.14 43.67 56.98
CA GLN A 276 -39.08 43.85 58.07
C GLN A 276 -40.17 44.76 57.52
N ALA A 277 -41.31 44.16 57.23
CA ALA A 277 -42.44 44.89 56.70
C ALA A 277 -42.69 45.99 57.72
N ALA A 278 -42.58 47.24 57.28
CA ALA A 278 -43.27 48.32 57.95
C ALA A 278 -44.71 47.85 58.17
N GLU A 279 -45.28 48.16 59.34
CA GLU A 279 -46.62 47.77 59.75
C GLU A 279 -47.58 47.76 58.56
N PRO A 280 -48.43 46.72 58.41
CA PRO A 280 -49.28 46.55 57.24
C PRO A 280 -50.21 47.76 57.11
N GLN A 281 -49.81 48.74 56.29
CA GLN A 281 -50.77 49.63 55.67
C GLN A 281 -51.72 48.73 54.90
N ALA A 282 -53.01 48.88 55.15
CA ALA A 282 -54.07 48.13 54.48
C ALA A 282 -54.00 48.39 52.96
N VAL A 283 -53.19 47.59 52.26
CA VAL A 283 -53.19 47.52 50.82
C VAL A 283 -54.56 46.96 50.45
N ARG A 284 -55.34 47.76 49.71
CA ARG A 284 -56.60 47.31 49.12
C ARG A 284 -56.35 45.95 48.46
N PRO A 285 -57.17 44.92 48.72
CA PRO A 285 -56.97 43.62 48.10
C PRO A 285 -57.01 43.80 46.58
N VAL A 286 -55.85 43.64 45.94
CA VAL A 286 -55.77 43.48 44.49
C VAL A 286 -56.63 42.24 44.20
N PRO A 287 -57.66 42.34 43.35
CA PRO A 287 -58.43 41.15 42.96
C PRO A 287 -57.46 40.11 42.44
N PRO A 288 -57.47 38.86 42.94
CA PRO A 288 -56.54 37.85 42.46
C PRO A 288 -56.68 37.76 40.94
N PRO A 289 -55.59 37.55 40.18
CA PRO A 289 -55.67 37.28 38.76
C PRO A 289 -56.40 35.95 38.56
N ARG A 290 -57.74 36.00 38.48
CA ARG A 290 -58.61 34.81 38.45
C ARG A 290 -58.60 34.21 37.04
N LEU A 291 -57.54 33.50 36.69
CA LEU A 291 -57.46 32.80 35.40
C LEU A 291 -58.30 31.52 35.40
N ALA A 292 -58.60 30.94 36.58
CA ALA A 292 -59.39 29.71 36.69
C ALA A 292 -60.79 29.83 36.06
N GLY A 293 -61.42 31.02 36.14
CA GLY A 293 -62.73 31.25 35.52
C GLY A 293 -62.69 31.30 33.99
N PHE A 294 -61.59 31.77 33.39
CA PHE A 294 -61.43 31.88 31.94
C PHE A 294 -61.07 30.55 31.28
N LEU A 295 -60.41 29.67 32.03
CA LEU A 295 -59.95 28.35 31.58
C LEU A 295 -60.81 27.19 32.12
N ALA A 296 -62.02 27.49 32.60
CA ALA A 296 -62.96 26.48 33.10
C ALA A 296 -63.20 25.29 32.15
N PRO A 297 -63.38 25.46 30.83
CA PRO A 297 -63.57 24.32 29.94
C PRO A 297 -62.29 23.47 29.82
N GLU A 298 -61.12 24.08 29.73
CA GLU A 298 -59.84 23.36 29.65
C GLU A 298 -59.49 22.64 30.98
N ILE A 299 -59.95 23.16 32.12
CA ILE A 299 -59.87 22.49 33.43
C ILE A 299 -60.81 21.28 33.49
N ALA A 300 -62.04 21.40 32.99
CA ALA A 300 -63.00 20.31 32.96
C ALA A 300 -62.54 19.14 32.06
N GLU A 301 -61.84 19.45 30.97
CA GLU A 301 -61.22 18.47 30.07
C GLU A 301 -59.90 17.89 30.62
N GLY A 302 -59.40 18.39 31.76
CA GLY A 302 -58.16 17.93 32.39
C GLY A 302 -56.88 18.31 31.64
N LEU A 303 -56.95 19.26 30.71
CA LEU A 303 -55.81 19.71 29.90
C LEU A 303 -54.91 20.69 30.67
N VAL A 304 -55.49 21.47 31.58
CA VAL A 304 -54.77 22.44 32.44
C VAL A 304 -55.27 22.38 33.88
N GLU A 305 -54.38 22.65 34.83
CA GLU A 305 -54.73 22.88 36.24
C GLU A 305 -54.35 24.33 36.60
N VAL A 306 -55.28 25.11 37.15
CA VAL A 306 -55.03 26.52 37.51
C VAL A 306 -55.06 26.70 39.01
N ARG A 307 -54.00 27.32 39.54
CA ARG A 307 -53.84 27.67 40.96
C ARG A 307 -53.73 29.18 41.08
N ASP A 308 -54.84 29.82 41.46
CA ASP A 308 -54.88 31.26 41.70
C ASP A 308 -54.44 31.57 43.15
N ALA A 309 -53.44 32.44 43.30
CA ALA A 309 -52.97 32.99 44.57
C ALA A 309 -53.12 34.52 44.57
N THR A 310 -52.82 35.15 45.72
CA THR A 310 -53.02 36.61 45.90
C THR A 310 -52.10 37.45 45.01
N ASP A 311 -50.88 36.98 44.74
CA ASP A 311 -49.82 37.70 44.01
C ASP A 311 -49.52 37.09 42.62
N ARG A 312 -50.04 35.90 42.33
CA ARG A 312 -49.75 35.16 41.09
C ARG A 312 -50.86 34.17 40.72
N SER A 313 -50.95 33.80 39.45
CA SER A 313 -51.75 32.64 39.00
C SER A 313 -50.83 31.66 38.27
N VAL A 314 -50.87 30.39 38.65
CA VAL A 314 -50.03 29.32 38.07
C VAL A 314 -50.91 28.37 37.28
N ILE A 315 -50.66 28.29 35.97
CA ILE A 315 -51.30 27.34 35.06
C ILE A 315 -50.33 26.17 34.86
N VAL A 316 -50.71 24.97 35.28
CA VAL A 316 -49.92 23.75 35.13
C VAL A 316 -50.45 22.97 33.92
N LEU A 317 -49.61 22.81 32.92
CA LEU A 317 -49.86 21.93 31.77
C LEU A 317 -49.11 20.62 32.00
N ARG A 318 -49.83 19.50 31.93
CA ARG A 318 -49.21 18.19 32.01
C ARG A 318 -48.38 17.96 30.75
N GLY A 319 -47.11 17.61 30.93
CA GLY A 319 -46.16 17.38 29.85
C GLY A 319 -46.46 16.12 29.06
N ASP A 320 -47.10 15.14 29.69
CA ASP A 320 -47.58 13.93 29.03
C ASP A 320 -48.64 14.27 28.00
N GLY A 321 -48.16 14.27 26.77
CA GLY A 321 -48.97 14.62 25.63
C GLY A 321 -48.90 16.08 25.21
N LEU A 322 -48.21 16.99 25.91
CA LEU A 322 -47.92 18.32 25.37
C LEU A 322 -46.75 18.27 24.36
N PHE A 323 -45.81 17.36 24.60
CA PHE A 323 -44.65 17.09 23.75
C PHE A 323 -44.56 15.59 23.46
N GLU A 324 -43.92 15.24 22.35
CA GLU A 324 -43.47 13.86 22.13
C GLU A 324 -42.30 13.50 23.07
N SER A 325 -42.09 12.20 23.28
CA SER A 325 -40.97 11.72 24.10
C SER A 325 -39.64 12.18 23.51
N GLY A 326 -38.80 12.84 24.32
CA GLY A 326 -37.52 13.38 23.86
C GLY A 326 -37.62 14.56 22.89
N SER A 327 -38.78 15.20 22.75
CA SER A 327 -38.98 16.37 21.88
C SER A 327 -39.35 17.63 22.70
N ALA A 328 -38.96 18.79 22.17
CA ALA A 328 -39.39 20.11 22.62
C ALA A 328 -40.48 20.73 21.73
N THR A 329 -40.90 20.03 20.67
CA THR A 329 -41.97 20.49 19.79
C THR A 329 -43.34 20.23 20.43
N VAL A 330 -44.14 21.28 20.58
CA VAL A 330 -45.52 21.16 21.07
C VAL A 330 -46.38 20.49 20.00
N ILE A 331 -47.14 19.47 20.39
CA ILE A 331 -47.99 18.76 19.43
C ILE A 331 -49.25 19.57 19.07
N ASP A 332 -49.76 19.37 17.86
CA ASP A 332 -50.81 20.21 17.28
C ASP A 332 -52.11 20.22 18.08
N ARG A 333 -52.48 19.11 18.73
CA ARG A 333 -53.72 19.03 19.53
C ARG A 333 -53.75 20.01 20.72
N TYR A 334 -52.59 20.46 21.21
CA TYR A 334 -52.49 21.40 22.33
C TYR A 334 -52.37 22.87 21.88
N GLN A 335 -52.21 23.12 20.58
CA GLN A 335 -52.17 24.49 20.03
C GLN A 335 -53.44 25.31 20.35
N PRO A 336 -54.68 24.75 20.26
CA PRO A 336 -55.88 25.48 20.65
C PRO A 336 -55.90 25.84 22.14
N THR A 337 -55.49 24.91 23.01
CA THR A 337 -55.40 25.14 24.47
C THR A 337 -54.40 26.25 24.79
N LEU A 338 -53.22 26.23 24.18
CA LEU A 338 -52.23 27.31 24.36
C LEU A 338 -52.72 28.65 23.82
N ALA A 339 -53.50 28.66 22.74
CA ALA A 339 -54.13 29.89 22.24
C ALA A 339 -55.17 30.45 23.23
N ARG A 340 -55.94 29.58 23.89
CA ARG A 340 -56.89 29.97 24.96
C ARG A 340 -56.19 30.50 26.19
N VAL A 341 -55.09 29.86 26.61
CA VAL A 341 -54.23 30.34 27.70
C VAL A 341 -53.65 31.72 27.36
N ALA A 342 -53.12 31.91 26.16
CA ALA A 342 -52.62 33.20 25.70
C ALA A 342 -53.70 34.30 25.75
N ALA A 343 -54.92 34.00 25.29
CA ALA A 343 -56.05 34.94 25.33
C ALA A 343 -56.47 35.30 26.76
N ALA A 344 -56.41 34.35 27.70
CA ALA A 344 -56.66 34.62 29.11
C ALA A 344 -55.57 35.51 29.72
N LEU A 345 -54.30 35.24 29.42
CA LEU A 345 -53.15 36.04 29.88
C LEU A 345 -53.15 37.46 29.30
N ALA A 346 -53.66 37.67 28.09
CA ALA A 346 -53.77 39.00 27.49
C ALA A 346 -54.74 39.92 28.25
N ARG A 347 -55.74 39.36 28.95
CA ARG A 347 -56.75 40.14 29.70
C ARG A 347 -56.26 40.67 31.04
N VAL A 348 -55.18 40.10 31.56
CA VAL A 348 -54.65 40.45 32.89
C VAL A 348 -53.22 40.99 32.72
N PRO A 349 -52.94 42.23 33.16
CA PRO A 349 -51.59 42.78 33.10
C PRO A 349 -50.68 42.08 34.12
N GLY A 350 -49.42 41.83 33.72
CA GLY A 350 -48.46 41.10 34.55
C GLY A 350 -47.36 40.44 33.74
N ALA A 351 -46.28 40.06 34.42
CA ALA A 351 -45.18 39.30 33.82
C ALA A 351 -45.55 37.81 33.76
N VAL A 352 -45.21 37.15 32.66
CA VAL A 352 -45.49 35.73 32.42
C VAL A 352 -44.17 34.97 32.41
N VAL A 353 -44.02 34.01 33.32
CA VAL A 353 -42.86 33.12 33.40
C VAL A 353 -43.31 31.71 33.05
N VAL A 354 -42.71 31.14 32.01
CA VAL A 354 -42.92 29.76 31.57
C VAL A 354 -41.78 28.91 32.09
N ALA A 355 -42.06 28.02 33.03
CA ALA A 355 -41.09 27.10 33.62
C ALA A 355 -41.31 25.67 33.11
N GLY A 356 -40.29 25.08 32.49
CA GLY A 356 -40.31 23.69 32.03
C GLY A 356 -39.72 22.75 33.07
N TYR A 357 -40.38 21.61 33.31
CA TYR A 357 -39.93 20.57 34.23
C TYR A 357 -39.90 19.20 33.54
N THR A 358 -38.93 18.37 33.92
CA THR A 358 -38.76 16.97 33.48
C THR A 358 -38.91 16.01 34.66
N ASP A 359 -38.95 14.71 34.37
CA ASP A 359 -38.85 13.68 35.42
C ASP A 359 -37.36 13.43 35.78
N ASN A 360 -37.12 12.50 36.71
CA ASN A 360 -35.77 12.15 37.13
C ASN A 360 -35.05 11.15 36.20
N VAL A 361 -35.66 10.75 35.08
CA VAL A 361 -35.03 9.83 34.13
C VAL A 361 -34.02 10.65 33.32
N PRO A 362 -32.73 10.31 33.33
CA PRO A 362 -31.73 11.04 32.56
C PRO A 362 -32.06 11.00 31.07
N VAL A 363 -32.03 12.17 30.42
CA VAL A 363 -32.13 12.28 28.96
C VAL A 363 -30.73 12.53 28.40
N HIS A 364 -30.28 11.63 27.54
CA HIS A 364 -29.04 11.78 26.77
C HIS A 364 -29.36 11.50 25.31
N SER A 365 -29.41 12.55 24.50
CA SER A 365 -29.62 12.46 23.06
C SER A 365 -28.72 13.45 22.35
N ALA A 366 -28.49 13.25 21.05
CA ALA A 366 -27.67 14.17 20.25
C ALA A 366 -28.21 15.62 20.27
N ARG A 367 -29.50 15.81 20.51
CA ARG A 367 -30.15 17.12 20.57
C ARG A 367 -30.24 17.70 21.99
N PHE A 368 -30.41 16.83 22.99
CA PHE A 368 -30.59 17.22 24.39
C PHE A 368 -29.57 16.49 25.26
N PRO A 369 -28.46 17.14 25.63
CA PRO A 369 -27.42 16.54 26.47
C PRO A 369 -27.89 16.27 27.90
N SER A 370 -28.74 17.15 28.44
CA SER A 370 -29.23 17.09 29.82
C SER A 370 -30.74 17.31 29.96
N ASN A 371 -31.28 16.93 31.13
CA ASN A 371 -32.68 17.20 31.48
C ASN A 371 -32.97 18.69 31.62
N TRP A 372 -31.98 19.47 32.05
CA TRP A 372 -32.09 20.92 32.09
C TRP A 372 -32.27 21.50 30.68
N ASP A 373 -31.45 21.10 29.71
CA ASP A 373 -31.54 21.59 28.32
C ASP A 373 -32.90 21.28 27.68
N LEU A 374 -33.40 20.04 27.86
CA LEU A 374 -34.74 19.66 27.39
C LEU A 374 -35.84 20.53 28.02
N SER A 375 -35.71 20.84 29.31
CA SER A 375 -36.68 21.66 30.02
C SER A 375 -36.68 23.12 29.57
N VAL A 376 -35.50 23.68 29.25
CA VAL A 376 -35.34 25.02 28.70
C VAL A 376 -35.98 25.11 27.32
N GLU A 377 -35.66 24.20 26.40
CA GLU A 377 -36.24 24.23 25.04
C GLU A 377 -37.77 24.08 25.06
N ARG A 378 -38.30 23.19 25.91
CA ARG A 378 -39.76 23.04 26.09
C ARG A 378 -40.43 24.32 26.60
N ALA A 379 -39.81 24.97 27.57
CA ALA A 379 -40.29 26.25 28.09
C ALA A 379 -40.26 27.33 27.01
N GLN A 380 -39.19 27.39 26.21
CA GLN A 380 -39.04 28.34 25.11
C GLN A 380 -40.08 28.10 24.00
N ALA A 381 -40.35 26.85 23.64
CA ALA A 381 -41.37 26.52 22.64
C ALA A 381 -42.77 27.01 23.06
N VAL A 382 -43.15 26.78 24.32
CA VAL A 382 -44.42 27.27 24.87
C VAL A 382 -44.42 28.80 24.96
N ALA A 383 -43.33 29.40 25.45
CA ALA A 383 -43.19 30.85 25.52
C ALA A 383 -43.33 31.54 24.16
N ALA A 384 -42.76 30.96 23.09
CA ALA A 384 -42.87 31.49 21.73
C ALA A 384 -44.33 31.46 21.24
N ILE A 385 -45.05 30.37 21.50
CA ILE A 385 -46.47 30.22 21.13
C ILE A 385 -47.35 31.25 21.85
N LEU A 386 -47.06 31.50 23.13
CA LEU A 386 -47.75 32.51 23.95
C LEU A 386 -47.40 33.93 23.46
N ALA A 387 -46.12 34.26 23.35
CA ALA A 387 -45.64 35.58 22.95
C ALA A 387 -46.23 36.06 21.62
N ALA A 388 -46.38 35.15 20.64
CA ALA A 388 -47.01 35.43 19.35
C ALA A 388 -48.49 35.88 19.46
N ARG A 389 -49.16 35.58 20.57
CA ARG A 389 -50.61 35.81 20.78
C ARG A 389 -50.93 36.80 21.90
N LEU A 390 -49.97 37.12 22.78
CA LEU A 390 -50.17 38.07 23.88
C LEU A 390 -50.08 39.54 23.46
N GLY A 391 -49.59 39.84 22.24
CA GLY A 391 -49.42 41.19 21.71
C GLY A 391 -48.19 41.95 22.23
N ASP A 392 -47.69 41.61 23.42
CA ASP A 392 -46.43 42.10 23.99
C ASP A 392 -45.53 40.94 24.43
N ALA A 393 -44.58 40.59 23.57
CA ALA A 393 -43.64 39.50 23.80
C ALA A 393 -42.67 39.76 24.96
N SER A 394 -42.43 41.03 25.33
CA SER A 394 -41.49 41.38 26.41
C SER A 394 -41.97 40.93 27.79
N ARG A 395 -43.27 40.64 27.91
CA ARG A 395 -43.90 40.11 29.12
C ARG A 395 -43.62 38.64 29.36
N VAL A 396 -43.15 37.89 28.37
CA VAL A 396 -42.98 36.43 28.46
C VAL A 396 -41.51 36.08 28.62
N ARG A 397 -41.20 35.29 29.64
CA ARG A 397 -39.87 34.71 29.89
C ARG A 397 -39.96 33.19 29.99
N ALA A 398 -38.93 32.49 29.54
CA ALA A 398 -38.83 31.03 29.62
C ALA A 398 -37.66 30.63 30.52
N GLU A 399 -37.88 29.65 31.38
CA GLU A 399 -36.89 29.11 32.31
C GLU A 399 -36.95 27.57 32.32
N GLY A 400 -35.79 26.93 32.30
CA GLY A 400 -35.70 25.48 32.50
C GLY A 400 -35.43 25.13 33.95
N ARG A 401 -36.20 24.20 34.51
CA ARG A 401 -36.07 23.71 35.88
C ARG A 401 -35.59 22.26 35.95
N GLY A 402 -35.41 21.58 34.82
CA GLY A 402 -35.02 20.18 34.77
C GLY A 402 -35.88 19.31 35.69
N ALA A 403 -35.24 18.40 36.42
CA ALA A 403 -35.91 17.48 37.36
C ALA A 403 -36.13 18.08 38.77
N THR A 404 -35.96 19.39 38.95
CA THR A 404 -36.13 20.06 40.26
C THR A 404 -37.60 20.21 40.64
N ASP A 405 -37.87 20.41 41.93
CA ASP A 405 -39.22 20.64 42.48
C ASP A 405 -40.30 19.64 41.98
N PRO A 406 -40.13 18.33 42.23
CA PRO A 406 -41.09 17.31 41.80
C PRO A 406 -42.42 17.47 42.55
N VAL A 407 -43.53 17.45 41.81
CA VAL A 407 -44.90 17.52 42.36
C VAL A 407 -45.42 16.17 42.85
N ALA A 408 -44.77 15.08 42.44
CA ALA A 408 -45.05 13.72 42.89
C ALA A 408 -43.74 12.92 43.03
N PRO A 409 -43.68 11.87 43.88
CA PRO A 409 -42.51 11.00 43.99
C PRO A 409 -42.16 10.36 42.64
N ASN A 410 -40.89 10.30 42.23
CA ASN A 410 -40.51 9.72 40.92
C ASN A 410 -40.53 8.17 40.86
N ASP A 411 -41.34 7.52 41.70
CA ASP A 411 -41.37 6.06 41.92
C ASP A 411 -42.17 5.28 40.87
N SER A 412 -43.15 5.91 40.22
CA SER A 412 -44.04 5.26 39.24
C SER A 412 -44.09 6.04 37.93
N ALA A 413 -44.47 5.35 36.84
CA ALA A 413 -44.64 6.00 35.53
C ALA A 413 -45.70 7.12 35.59
N ALA A 414 -46.79 6.90 36.32
CA ALA A 414 -47.84 7.88 36.55
C ALA A 414 -47.36 9.11 37.33
N ASN A 415 -46.48 8.94 38.33
CA ASN A 415 -45.94 10.09 39.05
C ASN A 415 -44.86 10.84 38.25
N ARG A 416 -44.03 10.13 37.48
CA ARG A 416 -43.09 10.77 36.53
C ARG A 416 -43.82 11.60 35.48
N ALA A 417 -44.94 11.10 34.96
CA ALA A 417 -45.83 11.84 34.07
C ALA A 417 -46.32 13.18 34.66
N ARG A 418 -46.55 13.25 35.98
CA ARG A 418 -46.94 14.49 36.66
C ARG A 418 -45.77 15.47 36.82
N ASN A 419 -44.54 14.95 36.92
CA ASN A 419 -43.34 15.77 37.05
C ASN A 419 -42.88 16.36 35.70
N ARG A 420 -43.13 15.66 34.60
CA ARG A 420 -43.05 16.23 33.24
C ARG A 420 -44.19 17.24 33.09
N ARG A 421 -43.91 18.53 33.25
CA ARG A 421 -44.94 19.58 33.19
C ARG A 421 -44.36 20.92 32.73
N VAL A 422 -45.23 21.80 32.27
CA VAL A 422 -44.90 23.20 32.02
C VAL A 422 -45.80 24.05 32.90
N GLU A 423 -45.20 24.93 33.70
CA GLU A 423 -45.93 25.88 34.53
C GLU A 423 -45.86 27.25 33.89
N ILE A 424 -47.01 27.90 33.70
CA ILE A 424 -47.10 29.28 33.24
C ILE A 424 -47.56 30.11 34.42
N THR A 425 -46.67 30.93 34.96
CA THR A 425 -46.94 31.80 36.11
C THR A 425 -47.18 33.22 35.62
N LEU A 426 -48.37 33.75 35.86
CA LEU A 426 -48.67 35.17 35.74
C LEU A 426 -48.41 35.85 37.09
N LEU A 427 -47.39 36.70 37.15
CA LEU A 427 -47.10 37.56 38.30
C LEU A 427 -47.92 38.83 38.19
N ALA A 428 -48.68 39.16 39.24
CA ALA A 428 -49.46 40.38 39.29
C ALA A 428 -48.52 41.60 39.19
N ALA A 429 -48.86 42.55 38.33
CA ALA A 429 -48.10 43.80 38.24
C ALA A 429 -48.18 44.53 39.60
N PRO A 430 -47.05 45.04 40.14
CA PRO A 430 -47.09 45.85 41.35
C PRO A 430 -48.03 47.06 41.10
N PRO A 431 -48.82 47.48 42.12
CA PRO A 431 -49.68 48.64 41.97
C PRO A 431 -48.84 49.84 41.54
N LYS A 432 -49.26 50.50 40.46
CA LYS A 432 -48.60 51.73 39.98
C LYS A 432 -48.62 52.74 41.12
N LEU A 433 -47.47 53.02 41.74
CA LEU A 433 -47.37 54.05 42.78
C LEU A 433 -47.93 55.34 42.18
N ALA A 434 -48.98 55.90 42.78
CA ALA A 434 -49.44 57.22 42.40
C ALA A 434 -48.30 58.21 42.68
N ALA A 435 -47.92 59.00 41.68
CA ALA A 435 -46.94 60.06 41.87
C ALA A 435 -47.41 60.98 43.01
N PRO A 436 -46.54 61.36 43.97
CA PRO A 436 -46.92 62.28 45.03
C PRO A 436 -47.40 63.57 44.38
N GLY A 437 -48.63 63.97 44.69
CA GLY A 437 -49.23 65.20 44.19
C GLY A 437 -48.34 66.39 44.52
N ALA A 438 -48.16 67.27 43.53
CA ALA A 438 -47.53 68.56 43.72
C ALA A 438 -48.36 69.33 44.77
N GLY A 439 -47.87 69.33 46.01
CA GLY A 439 -48.33 70.24 47.04
C GLY A 439 -47.76 71.60 46.74
N ASP A 440 -48.65 72.53 46.39
CA ASP A 440 -48.40 73.96 46.43
C ASP A 440 -47.83 74.37 47.79
N ALA A 441 -46.78 75.18 47.75
CA ALA A 441 -46.34 75.98 48.89
C ALA A 441 -45.65 77.24 48.35
N PRO A 442 -45.73 78.34 49.10
CA PRO A 442 -46.34 79.62 48.69
C PRO A 442 -45.45 80.61 47.93
#